data_AF-A0A0Q7WFF3-F1
#
_entry.id   AF-A0A0Q7WFF3-F1
#
_cell.length_a   1.000
_cell.length_b   1.000
_cell.length_c   1.000
_cell.angle_alpha   90.00
_cell.angle_beta   90.00
_cell.angle_gamma   90.00
#
_symmetry.space_group_name_H-M   'P 1'
#
loop_
_entity.id
_entity.type
_entity.pdbx_description
1 polymer ?
#
loop_
_entity_poly.entity_id
_entity_poly.type
_entity_poly.pdbx_seq_one_letter_code
_entity_poly.pdbx_strand_id
1 'polypeptide(L)' 'MENGLPRFQCMPESSGTWMVWDNETGRPATLGGCIIGGRSEMRARTACEILTKIYNNRLDARSIRRTVQR' A
#
# COMPACT_ATOMS: atom_id res chain seq x y z
N MET A 1 7.45 -4.49 -22.39
CA MET A 1 7.26 -3.85 -21.07
C MET A 1 5.97 -4.38 -20.52
N GLU A 2 6.06 -5.45 -19.74
CA GLU A 2 4.94 -5.96 -18.96
C GLU A 2 4.71 -4.88 -17.91
N ASN A 3 3.74 -4.00 -18.13
CA ASN A 3 3.36 -2.98 -17.15
C ASN A 3 2.74 -3.73 -15.97
N GLY A 4 3.60 -4.28 -15.11
CA GLY A 4 3.22 -4.96 -13.89
C GLY A 4 2.30 -4.04 -13.12
N LEU A 5 1.13 -4.57 -12.74
CA LEU A 5 0.14 -3.81 -11.99
C LEU A 5 0.81 -3.13 -10.79
N PRO A 6 0.44 -1.88 -10.46
CA PRO A 6 1.00 -1.19 -9.32
C PRO A 6 0.80 -2.05 -8.07
N ARG A 7 1.84 -2.12 -7.22
CA ARG A 7 1.82 -2.94 -6.00
C ARG A 7 0.57 -2.66 -5.17
N PHE A 8 0.24 -1.39 -4.96
CA PHE A 8 -0.97 -0.99 -4.25
C PHE A 8 -2.06 -0.53 -5.22
N GLN A 9 -3.29 -0.99 -4.99
CA GLN A 9 -4.47 -0.58 -5.76
C GLN A 9 -5.63 -0.24 -4.84
N CYS A 10 -6.45 0.75 -5.22
CA CYS A 10 -7.70 1.05 -4.54
C CYS A 10 -8.81 0.18 -5.12
N MET A 11 -9.56 -0.50 -4.26
CA MET A 11 -10.69 -1.35 -4.66
C MET A 11 -11.95 -0.98 -3.88
N PRO A 12 -13.12 -0.93 -4.55
CA PRO A 12 -14.39 -0.76 -3.86
C PRO A 12 -14.78 -2.05 -3.11
N GLU A 13 -15.43 -1.88 -1.97
CA GLU A 13 -15.98 -2.94 -1.14
C GLU A 13 -17.51 -3.02 -1.34
N SER A 14 -18.09 -4.20 -1.09
CA SER A 14 -19.55 -4.42 -1.21
C SER A 14 -20.37 -3.53 -0.27
N SER A 15 -19.77 -2.99 0.79
CA SER A 15 -20.36 -2.04 1.73
C SER A 15 -20.47 -0.61 1.20
N GLY A 16 -19.98 -0.33 -0.03
CA GLY A 16 -19.88 1.03 -0.57
C GLY A 16 -18.68 1.82 -0.04
N THR A 17 -17.81 1.18 0.74
CA THR A 17 -16.52 1.72 1.18
C THR A 17 -15.41 1.30 0.23
N TRP A 18 -14.19 1.77 0.51
CA TRP A 18 -13.00 1.48 -0.27
C TRP A 18 -11.89 0.92 0.61
N MET A 19 -11.11 0.01 0.03
CA MET A 19 -9.92 -0.57 0.62
C MET A 19 -8.69 -0.42 -0.29
N VAL A 20 -7.51 -0.59 0.28
CA VAL A 20 -6.26 -0.69 -0.47
C VAL A 20 -5.83 -2.15 -0.52
N TRP A 21 -5.56 -2.66 -1.72
CA TRP A 21 -5.08 -4.01 -1.99
C TRP A 21 -3.58 -3.99 -2.24
N ASP A 22 -2.84 -4.93 -1.65
CA ASP A 22 -1.43 -5.17 -1.96
C ASP A 22 -1.33 -6.40 -2.88
N ASN A 23 -1.01 -6.15 -4.14
CA ASN A 23 -0.84 -7.16 -5.18
C ASN A 23 0.41 -8.03 -4.95
N GLU A 24 1.41 -7.52 -4.22
CA GLU A 24 2.61 -8.32 -3.91
C GLU A 24 2.30 -9.41 -2.87
N THR A 25 1.42 -9.12 -1.91
CA THR A 25 1.04 -10.07 -0.86
C THR A 25 -0.29 -10.79 -1.12
N GLY A 26 -1.05 -10.34 -2.12
CA GLY A 26 -2.38 -10.87 -2.47
C GLY A 26 -3.40 -10.68 -1.35
N ARG A 27 -3.28 -9.60 -0.57
CA ARG A 27 -4.06 -9.35 0.65
C ARG A 27 -4.42 -7.86 0.78
N PRO A 28 -5.41 -7.51 1.63
CA PRO A 28 -5.63 -6.12 2.01
C PRO A 28 -4.37 -5.49 2.60
N ALA A 29 -4.01 -4.31 2.12
CA ALA A 29 -2.85 -3.60 2.61
C ALA A 29 -3.04 -3.21 4.08
N THR A 30 -1.97 -3.30 4.85
CA THR A 30 -1.96 -2.95 6.27
C THR A 30 -0.95 -1.84 6.55
N LEU A 31 -1.31 -0.90 7.41
CA LEU A 31 -0.40 0.12 7.93
C LEU A 31 -0.36 0.03 9.46
N GLY A 32 0.82 -0.23 10.02
CA GLY A 32 0.98 -0.44 11.47
C GLY A 32 0.21 -1.64 12.01
N GLY A 33 -0.04 -2.67 11.18
CA GLY A 33 -0.86 -3.84 11.55
C GLY A 33 -2.36 -3.64 11.37
N CYS A 34 -2.82 -2.43 11.05
CA CYS A 34 -4.24 -2.15 10.79
C CYS A 34 -4.55 -2.23 9.29
N ILE A 35 -5.60 -2.97 8.93
CA ILE A 35 -6.07 -3.07 7.54
C ILE A 35 -6.61 -1.72 7.06
N ILE A 36 -6.23 -1.32 5.85
CA ILE A 36 -6.73 -0.11 5.18
C ILE A 36 -8.00 -0.48 4.40
N GLY A 37 -9.11 -0.66 5.11
CA GLY A 37 -10.44 -0.92 4.56
C GLY A 37 -11.52 -0.09 5.27
N GLY A 38 -12.75 -0.12 4.77
CA GLY A 38 -13.87 0.64 5.33
C GLY A 38 -13.70 2.15 5.21
N ARG A 39 -12.93 2.64 4.23
CA ARG A 39 -12.62 4.07 4.07
C ARG A 39 -13.43 4.70 2.95
N SER A 40 -13.50 6.03 2.95
CA SER A 40 -13.95 6.76 1.76
C SER A 40 -12.95 6.56 0.63
N GLU A 41 -13.40 6.69 -0.62
CA GLU A 41 -12.56 6.61 -1.81
C GLU A 41 -11.32 7.50 -1.69
N MET A 42 -11.52 8.77 -1.32
CA MET A 42 -10.45 9.75 -1.14
C MET A 42 -9.40 9.27 -0.14
N ARG A 43 -9.82 8.72 1.01
CA ARG A 43 -8.89 8.21 2.04
C ARG A 43 -8.15 6.97 1.57
N ALA A 44 -8.82 6.05 0.87
CA ALA A 44 -8.16 4.87 0.30
C ALA A 44 -7.12 5.28 -0.76
N ARG A 45 -7.46 6.26 -1.61
CA ARG A 45 -6.55 6.79 -2.64
C ARG A 45 -5.32 7.46 -2.04
N THR A 46 -5.49 8.35 -1.05
CA THR A 46 -4.36 8.95 -0.34
C THR A 46 -3.47 7.89 0.30
N ALA A 47 -4.05 6.87 0.95
CA ALA A 47 -3.29 5.78 1.55
C ALA A 47 -2.50 4.97 0.50
N CYS A 48 -3.11 4.70 -0.65
CA CYS A 48 -2.48 4.02 -1.78
C CYS A 48 -1.28 4.80 -2.32
N GLU A 49 -1.39 6.12 -2.47
CA GLU A 49 -0.29 6.99 -2.89
C GLU A 49 0.85 7.02 -1.87
N ILE A 50 0.53 7.11 -0.57
CA ILE A 50 1.52 7.08 0.51
C ILE A 50 2.27 5.75 0.52
N LEU A 51 1.56 4.62 0.48
CA LEU A 51 2.18 3.30 0.44
C LEU A 51 3.06 3.14 -0.81
N THR A 52 2.57 3.56 -1.96
CA THR A 52 3.37 3.55 -3.21
C THR A 52 4.65 4.36 -3.05
N LYS A 53 4.60 5.56 -2.45
CA LYS A 53 5.79 6.38 -2.19
C LYS A 53 6.75 5.73 -1.20
N ILE A 54 6.25 5.14 -0.11
CA ILE A 54 7.08 4.47 0.91
C ILE A 54 7.89 3.34 0.26
N TYR A 55 7.22 2.48 -0.51
CA TYR A 55 7.85 1.31 -1.10
C TYR A 55 8.69 1.64 -2.34
N ASN A 56 8.31 2.63 -3.16
CA ASN A 56 9.14 3.07 -4.30
C ASN A 56 10.41 3.79 -3.84
N ASN A 57 10.33 4.62 -2.80
CA ASN A 57 11.50 5.34 -2.29
C ASN A 57 12.38 4.49 -1.38
N ARG A 58 12.07 3.19 -1.23
CA ARG A 58 12.72 2.28 -0.30
C ARG A 58 12.77 2.88 1.12
N LEU A 59 11.74 3.63 1.52
CA LEU A 59 11.54 4.09 2.89
C LEU A 59 10.92 2.97 3.74
N ASP A 60 10.69 1.80 3.14
CA ASP A 60 10.36 0.60 3.87
C ASP A 60 11.52 0.24 4.82
N ALA A 61 11.17 -0.23 6.01
CA ALA A 61 12.13 -0.48 7.10
C ALA A 61 13.27 -1.44 6.71
N ARG A 62 13.14 -2.22 5.62
CA ARG A 62 14.20 -3.07 5.08
C ARG A 62 15.35 -2.28 4.44
N SER A 63 15.10 -1.12 3.84
CA SER A 63 16.18 -0.33 3.24
C SER A 63 16.94 0.47 4.28
N ILE A 64 16.26 0.96 5.32
CA ILE A 64 16.90 1.68 6.45
C ILE A 64 17.91 0.78 7.18
N ARG A 65 17.64 -0.54 7.26
CA ARG A 65 18.56 -1.51 7.87
C ARG A 65 19.87 -1.70 7.12
N ARG A 66 19.97 -1.32 5.85
CA ARG A 66 21.23 -1.42 5.08
C ARG A 66 22.21 -0.28 5.34
N THR A 67 21.77 0.81 5.96
CA THR A 67 22.58 2.03 6.12
C THR A 67 23.27 2.11 7.49
N VAL A 68 22.91 1.24 8.45
CA VAL A 68 23.45 1.24 9.84
C VAL A 68 24.49 0.13 10.05
N GLN A 69 25.20 -0.27 8.99
CA GLN A 69 26.30 -1.25 9.05
C GLN A 69 27.53 -0.79 8.26
N ARG A 70 27.88 0.50 8.34
CA ARG A 70 29.19 1.00 7.89
C ARG A 70 29.97 1.58 9.04
#